data_AF-A0A1M4YHN1-F1
#
_entry.id   AF-A0A1M4YHN1-F1
#
_cell.length_a   1.000
_cell.length_b   1.000
_cell.length_c   1.000
_cell.angle_alpha   90.00
_cell.angle_beta   90.00
_cell.angle_gamma   90.00
#
_symmetry.space_group_name_H-M   'P 1'
#
loop_
_entity.id
_entity.type
_entity.pdbx_description
1 polymer ?
#
loop_
_entity_poly.entity_id
_entity_poly.type
_entity_poly.pdbx_seq_one_letter_code
_entity_poly.pdbx_strand_id
1 'polypeptide(L)'
;MVPIDENEKLLLQHILQCGGAFLEAHKEFYPFGMAMGYDFEIYTIAASDGNEFPNSQDLISLLEKILSSGINEGNYLLCAICYDIYLKETINGMERKRDAIKICFIANDHKNEVVLPYIFTSEGIIFE
;
A
#
# COMPACT_ATOMS: atom_id res chain seq x y z
N MET A 1 2.20 16.66 -3.87
CA MET A 1 2.62 15.45 -3.15
C MET A 1 3.38 15.93 -1.93
N VAL A 2 2.98 15.51 -0.72
CA VAL A 2 3.79 15.78 0.47
C VAL A 2 5.10 15.02 0.27
N PRO A 3 6.26 15.66 0.41
CA PRO A 3 7.53 14.97 0.25
C PRO A 3 7.59 13.83 1.27
N ILE A 4 7.88 12.62 0.78
CA ILE A 4 8.12 11.46 1.65
C ILE A 4 9.56 11.49 2.19
N ASP A 5 9.75 11.05 3.42
CA ASP A 5 11.08 10.97 4.06
C ASP A 5 11.89 9.74 3.60
N GLU A 6 13.11 9.58 4.09
CA GLU A 6 13.99 8.46 3.68
C GLU A 6 13.48 7.09 4.15
N ASN A 7 12.81 7.01 5.29
CA ASN A 7 12.24 5.75 5.79
C ASN A 7 10.99 5.39 4.98
N GLU A 8 10.15 6.38 4.65
CA GLU A 8 9.00 6.22 3.76
C GLU A 8 9.44 5.80 2.35
N LYS A 9 10.54 6.35 1.82
CA LYS A 9 11.13 5.91 0.54
C LYS A 9 11.61 4.46 0.58
N LEU A 10 12.31 4.07 1.65
CA LEU A 10 12.79 2.70 1.80
C LEU A 10 11.60 1.72 1.88
N LEU A 11 10.59 2.03 2.67
CA LEU A 11 9.40 1.21 2.81
C LEU A 11 8.59 1.17 1.50
N LEU A 12 8.50 2.30 0.78
CA LEU A 12 7.89 2.39 -0.55
C LEU A 12 8.56 1.40 -1.53
N GLN A 13 9.89 1.36 -1.59
CA GLN A 13 10.61 0.44 -2.48
C GLN A 13 10.24 -1.03 -2.24
N HIS A 14 10.13 -1.44 -0.97
CA HIS A 14 9.73 -2.81 -0.60
C HIS A 14 8.27 -3.09 -0.96
N ILE A 15 7.38 -2.11 -0.75
CA ILE A 15 5.97 -2.21 -1.14
C ILE A 15 5.85 -2.36 -2.66
N LEU A 16 6.58 -1.57 -3.44
CA LEU A 16 6.53 -1.67 -4.91
C LEU A 16 7.03 -3.01 -5.41
N GLN A 17 8.08 -3.56 -4.80
CA GLN A 17 8.56 -4.89 -5.14
C GLN A 17 7.50 -5.98 -4.85
N CYS A 18 6.87 -5.91 -3.67
CA CYS A 18 5.87 -6.90 -3.25
C CYS A 18 4.57 -6.78 -4.05
N GLY A 19 4.00 -5.57 -4.13
CA GLY A 19 2.79 -5.28 -4.90
C GLY A 19 2.98 -5.52 -6.39
N GLY A 20 4.15 -5.15 -6.94
CA GLY A 20 4.51 -5.44 -8.32
C GLY A 20 4.52 -6.94 -8.62
N ALA A 21 5.13 -7.75 -7.75
CA ALA A 21 5.14 -9.20 -7.89
C ALA A 21 3.71 -9.80 -7.90
N PHE A 22 2.82 -9.32 -7.01
CA PHE A 22 1.43 -9.77 -7.03
C PHE A 22 0.68 -9.34 -8.29
N LEU A 23 0.82 -8.08 -8.72
CA LEU A 23 0.17 -7.57 -9.93
C LEU A 23 0.68 -8.29 -11.19
N GLU A 24 1.96 -8.62 -11.28
CA GLU A 24 2.50 -9.36 -12.41
C GLU A 24 1.94 -10.79 -12.48
N ALA A 25 1.87 -11.48 -11.34
CA ALA A 25 1.42 -12.86 -11.24
C ALA A 25 -0.10 -13.03 -11.36
N HIS A 26 -0.87 -12.13 -10.75
CA HIS A 26 -2.31 -12.30 -10.54
C HIS A 26 -3.17 -11.18 -11.11
N LYS A 27 -2.58 -10.06 -11.57
CA LYS A 27 -3.28 -8.85 -12.05
C LYS A 27 -4.12 -8.12 -11.00
N GLU A 28 -4.16 -8.62 -9.78
CA GLU A 28 -4.84 -8.04 -8.63
C GLU A 28 -4.16 -8.53 -7.35
N PHE A 29 -4.44 -7.88 -6.22
CA PHE A 29 -3.98 -8.34 -4.91
C PHE A 29 -4.90 -7.83 -3.81
N TYR A 30 -4.96 -8.59 -2.71
CA TYR A 30 -5.63 -8.13 -1.49
C TYR A 30 -4.77 -7.09 -0.76
N PRO A 31 -5.37 -6.10 -0.08
CA PRO A 31 -4.65 -5.14 0.74
C PRO A 31 -3.66 -5.82 1.68
N PHE A 32 -2.44 -5.28 1.75
CA PHE A 32 -1.40 -5.75 2.65
C PHE A 32 -0.73 -4.58 3.35
N GLY A 33 -0.12 -4.87 4.49
CA GLY A 33 0.67 -3.93 5.26
C GLY A 33 2.15 -4.24 5.22
N MET A 34 2.98 -3.23 5.48
CA MET A 34 4.37 -3.42 5.88
C MET A 34 4.67 -2.54 7.09
N ALA A 35 5.55 -3.00 7.97
CA ALA A 35 5.97 -2.28 9.16
C ALA A 35 7.49 -2.26 9.26
N MET A 36 8.04 -1.13 9.68
CA MET A 36 9.47 -0.94 9.95
C MET A 36 9.68 -0.86 11.45
N GLY A 37 10.53 -1.73 11.99
CA GLY A 37 10.95 -1.69 13.40
C GLY A 37 11.96 -0.57 13.67
N TYR A 38 12.27 -0.33 14.95
CA TYR A 38 13.35 0.59 15.36
C TYR A 38 14.76 0.06 15.07
N ASP A 39 14.87 -1.23 14.74
CA ASP A 39 16.06 -1.89 14.19
C ASP A 39 16.20 -1.70 12.67
N PHE A 40 15.26 -0.98 12.04
CA PHE A 40 15.14 -0.79 10.58
C PHE A 40 14.83 -2.06 9.79
N GLU A 41 14.45 -3.15 10.46
CA GLU A 41 13.95 -4.34 9.80
C GLU A 41 12.52 -4.11 9.30
N ILE A 42 12.20 -4.67 8.12
CA ILE A 42 10.90 -4.51 7.47
C ILE A 42 10.14 -5.84 7.50
N TYR A 43 8.91 -5.78 8.01
CA TYR A 43 8.02 -6.91 8.20
C TYR A 43 6.81 -6.76 7.26
N THR A 44 6.43 -7.83 6.56
CA THR A 44 5.18 -7.87 5.80
C THR A 44 4.05 -8.32 6.70
N ILE A 45 2.93 -7.60 6.69
CA ILE A 45 1.77 -7.84 7.54
C ILE A 45 0.58 -8.15 6.63
N ALA A 46 0.05 -9.36 6.74
CA ALA A 46 -1.20 -9.74 6.09
C ALA A 46 -2.36 -9.66 7.10
N ALA A 47 -3.54 -9.30 6.61
CA ALA A 47 -4.79 -9.38 7.36
C ALA A 47 -5.67 -10.49 6.78
N SER A 48 -6.44 -11.15 7.65
CA SER A 48 -7.44 -12.13 7.26
C SER A 48 -8.65 -11.97 8.18
N ASP A 49 -9.85 -11.97 7.58
CA ASP A 49 -11.13 -12.03 8.28
C ASP A 49 -11.67 -13.48 8.40
N GLY A 50 -10.88 -14.47 7.97
CA GLY A 50 -11.25 -15.89 7.93
C GLY A 50 -12.04 -16.32 6.67
N ASN A 51 -12.40 -15.40 5.79
CA ASN A 51 -13.04 -15.70 4.51
C ASN A 51 -11.99 -15.98 3.42
N GLU A 52 -12.35 -16.81 2.44
CA GLU A 52 -11.51 -17.10 1.27
C GLU A 52 -11.38 -15.88 0.35
N PHE A 53 -12.45 -15.09 0.23
CA PHE A 53 -12.53 -13.88 -0.59
C PHE A 53 -12.97 -12.68 0.27
N PRO A 54 -12.06 -12.14 1.10
CA PRO A 54 -12.39 -11.04 2.00
C PRO A 54 -12.73 -9.75 1.25
N ASN A 55 -13.53 -8.90 1.88
CA ASN A 55 -13.75 -7.54 1.37
C ASN A 55 -12.49 -6.69 1.62
N SER A 56 -12.01 -5.99 0.59
CA SER A 56 -10.81 -5.15 0.70
C SER A 56 -10.93 -4.07 1.78
N GLN A 57 -12.12 -3.48 1.96
CA GLN A 57 -12.32 -2.44 2.97
C GLN A 57 -12.20 -2.99 4.40
N ASP A 58 -12.69 -4.21 4.64
CA ASP A 58 -12.58 -4.87 5.94
C ASP A 58 -11.13 -5.21 6.25
N LEU A 59 -10.36 -5.68 5.26
CA LEU A 59 -8.92 -5.90 5.40
C LEU A 59 -8.16 -4.61 5.68
N ILE A 60 -8.46 -3.51 4.97
CA ILE A 60 -7.84 -2.21 5.19
C ILE A 60 -8.11 -1.75 6.63
N SER A 61 -9.35 -1.83 7.11
CA SER A 61 -9.70 -1.45 8.49
C SER A 61 -8.99 -2.32 9.54
N LEU A 62 -8.82 -3.62 9.27
CA LEU A 62 -8.08 -4.52 10.15
C LEU A 62 -6.59 -4.16 10.17
N LEU A 63 -5.98 -3.91 9.01
CA LEU A 63 -4.58 -3.48 8.89
C LEU A 63 -4.35 -2.16 9.61
N GLU A 64 -5.21 -1.15 9.42
CA GLU A 64 -5.11 0.14 10.09
C GLU A 64 -5.10 -0.02 11.61
N LYS A 65 -5.97 -0.87 12.14
CA LYS A 65 -6.04 -1.17 13.58
C LYS A 65 -4.75 -1.84 14.08
N ILE A 66 -4.30 -2.89 13.41
CA ILE A 66 -3.10 -3.67 13.81
C ILE A 66 -1.87 -2.77 13.80
N LEU A 67 -1.65 -2.05 12.70
CA LEU A 67 -0.46 -1.22 12.50
C LEU A 67 -0.46 -0.02 13.43
N SER A 68 -1.60 0.64 13.64
CA SER A 68 -1.70 1.76 14.57
C SER A 68 -1.48 1.32 16.02
N SER A 69 -1.95 0.12 16.41
CA SER A 69 -1.63 -0.45 17.73
C SER A 69 -0.12 -0.68 17.88
N GLY A 70 0.52 -1.25 16.86
CA GLY A 70 1.96 -1.49 16.88
C GLY A 70 2.81 -0.22 16.97
N ILE A 71 2.38 0.87 16.33
CA ILE A 71 3.01 2.20 16.49
C ILE A 71 2.83 2.70 17.94
N ASN A 72 1.61 2.65 18.48
CA ASN A 72 1.30 3.15 19.83
C ASN A 72 2.02 2.36 20.94
N GLU A 73 2.22 1.07 20.74
CA GLU A 73 2.94 0.18 21.66
C GLU A 73 4.46 0.34 21.56
N GLY A 74 4.97 1.10 20.58
CA GLY A 74 6.40 1.30 20.35
C GLY A 74 7.07 0.10 19.66
N ASN A 75 6.31 -0.77 19.00
CA ASN A 75 6.84 -1.91 18.25
C ASN A 75 7.36 -1.49 16.86
N TYR A 76 6.77 -0.44 16.28
CA TYR A 76 7.11 0.03 14.94
C TYR A 76 7.45 1.52 14.94
N LEU A 77 8.42 1.88 14.09
CA LEU A 77 8.78 3.26 13.78
C LEU A 77 7.83 3.85 12.72
N LEU A 78 7.54 3.07 11.69
CA LEU A 78 6.75 3.47 10.52
C LEU A 78 6.00 2.26 9.99
N CYS A 79 4.74 2.45 9.63
CA CYS A 79 3.91 1.44 9.00
C CYS A 79 3.37 1.96 7.66
N ALA A 80 2.93 1.05 6.80
CA ALA A 80 2.25 1.39 5.56
C ALA A 80 1.20 0.34 5.21
N ILE A 81 0.12 0.77 4.54
CA ILE A 81 -0.89 -0.10 3.94
C ILE A 81 -0.92 0.16 2.46
N CYS A 82 -0.85 -0.89 1.64
CA CYS A 82 -0.95 -0.83 0.20
C CYS A 82 -2.21 -1.55 -0.28
N TYR A 83 -2.96 -0.92 -1.19
CA TYR A 83 -4.11 -1.51 -1.84
C TYR A 83 -4.31 -0.96 -3.24
N ASP A 84 -4.90 -1.77 -4.11
CA ASP A 84 -5.26 -1.42 -5.47
C ASP A 84 -6.53 -0.57 -5.52
N ILE A 85 -6.55 0.44 -6.39
CA ILE A 85 -7.64 1.40 -6.56
C ILE A 85 -7.85 1.76 -8.03
N TYR A 86 -9.05 2.27 -8.34
CA TYR A 86 -9.32 2.95 -9.60
C TYR A 86 -9.32 4.46 -9.41
N LEU A 87 -8.40 5.16 -10.08
CA LEU A 87 -8.49 6.59 -10.28
C LEU A 87 -9.55 6.90 -11.33
N LYS A 88 -10.48 7.80 -10.98
CA LYS A 88 -11.48 8.32 -11.92
C LYS A 88 -10.99 9.65 -12.47
N GLU A 89 -10.82 9.71 -13.78
CA GLU A 89 -10.41 10.92 -14.49
C GLU A 89 -11.47 11.29 -15.52
N THR A 90 -11.79 12.58 -15.64
CA THR A 90 -12.69 13.07 -16.69
C THR A 90 -11.87 13.71 -17.79
N ILE A 91 -11.76 13.04 -18.94
CA ILE A 91 -11.01 13.52 -20.11
C ILE A 91 -12.01 13.79 -21.23
N ASN A 92 -12.06 15.02 -21.73
CA ASN A 92 -12.99 15.45 -22.78
C ASN A 92 -14.46 15.13 -22.46
N GLY A 93 -14.86 15.26 -21.18
CA GLY A 93 -16.22 14.96 -20.72
C GLY A 93 -16.55 13.47 -20.61
N MET A 94 -15.59 12.57 -20.83
CA MET A 94 -15.75 11.13 -20.64
C MET A 94 -15.02 10.68 -19.37
N GLU A 95 -15.71 9.90 -18.53
CA GLU A 95 -15.06 9.23 -17.39
C GLU A 95 -14.15 8.10 -17.90
N ARG A 96 -12.92 8.10 -17.41
CA ARG A 96 -11.93 7.06 -17.59
C ARG A 96 -11.51 6.55 -16.22
N LYS A 97 -11.32 5.24 -16.13
CA LYS A 97 -10.70 4.61 -14.97
C LYS A 97 -9.25 4.32 -15.31
N ARG A 98 -8.37 4.55 -14.35
CA ARG A 98 -6.96 4.23 -14.42
C ARG A 98 -6.58 3.43 -13.18
N ASP A 99 -5.90 2.31 -13.39
CA ASP A 99 -5.40 1.48 -12.31
C ASP A 99 -4.27 2.18 -11.56
N ALA A 100 -4.30 2.10 -10.24
CA ALA A 100 -3.29 2.68 -9.37
C ALA A 100 -3.23 1.93 -8.06
N ILE A 101 -2.06 1.95 -7.41
CA ILE A 101 -1.96 1.57 -6.02
C ILE A 101 -2.03 2.81 -5.14
N LYS A 102 -2.67 2.68 -3.98
CA LYS A 102 -2.62 3.67 -2.90
C LYS A 102 -1.83 3.09 -1.74
N ILE A 103 -0.93 3.90 -1.22
CA ILE A 103 -0.05 3.58 -0.10
C ILE A 103 -0.31 4.62 0.99
N CYS A 104 -0.75 4.17 2.16
CA CYS A 104 -1.01 5.01 3.32
C CYS A 104 0.08 4.75 4.37
N PHE A 105 1.00 5.69 4.55
CA PHE A 105 2.00 5.67 5.61
C PHE A 105 1.38 6.13 6.94
N ILE A 106 1.78 5.45 8.01
CA ILE A 106 1.30 5.66 9.37
C ILE A 106 2.52 5.71 10.29
N ALA A 107 2.80 6.88 10.83
CA ALA A 107 3.77 7.10 11.89
C ALA A 107 3.07 7.63 13.15
N ASN A 108 3.81 7.81 14.24
CA ASN A 108 3.25 8.26 15.52
C ASN A 108 2.72 9.70 15.46
N ASP A 109 3.35 10.57 14.67
CA ASP A 109 3.08 12.01 14.62
C ASP A 109 2.46 12.47 13.28
N HIS A 110 2.46 11.61 12.27
CA HIS A 110 1.93 11.95 10.95
C HIS A 110 1.36 10.75 10.19
N LYS A 111 0.56 11.07 9.17
CA LYS A 111 0.14 10.14 8.12
C LYS A 111 0.44 10.78 6.79
N ASN A 112 0.86 9.96 5.83
CA ASN A 112 1.15 10.39 4.48
C ASN A 112 0.52 9.42 3.47
N GLU A 113 0.20 9.91 2.27
CA GLU A 113 -0.40 9.11 1.23
C GLU A 113 0.32 9.29 -0.09
N VAL A 114 0.60 8.17 -0.74
CA VAL A 114 1.16 8.09 -2.08
C VAL A 114 0.20 7.31 -2.95
N VAL A 115 -0.10 7.85 -4.13
CA VAL A 115 -0.90 7.17 -5.15
C VAL A 115 -0.07 7.08 -6.40
N LEU A 116 0.13 5.87 -6.90
CA LEU A 116 0.95 5.58 -8.06
C LEU A 116 0.10 4.83 -9.08
N PRO A 117 -0.30 5.48 -10.19
CA PRO A 117 -0.84 4.78 -11.33
C PRO A 117 0.13 3.69 -11.81
N TYR A 118 -0.39 2.66 -12.45
CA TYR A 118 0.46 1.67 -13.08
C TYR A 118 -0.07 1.20 -14.41
N ILE A 119 0.82 0.65 -15.22
CA ILE A 119 0.50 0.02 -16.50
C ILE A 119 1.21 -1.32 -16.63
N PHE A 120 0.56 -2.26 -17.33
CA PHE A 120 1.20 -3.50 -17.75
C PHE A 120 1.87 -3.32 -19.11
N THR A 121 3.14 -3.70 -19.20
CA THR A 121 3.92 -3.67 -20.44
C THR A 121 4.39 -5.08 -20.80
N SER A 122 5.10 -5.23 -21.92
CA SER A 122 5.74 -6.50 -22.30
C SER A 122 6.91 -6.88 -21.38
N GLU A 123 7.47 -5.92 -20.63
CA GLU A 123 8.64 -6.11 -19.77
C GLU A 123 8.28 -6.25 -18.28
N GLY A 124 7.00 -6.08 -17.93
CA GLY A 124 6.52 -6.12 -16.54
C GLY A 124 5.59 -4.95 -16.24
N ILE A 125 5.43 -4.66 -14.95
CA ILE A 125 4.65 -3.51 -14.46
C ILE A 125 5.51 -2.25 -14.33
N ILE A 126 4.93 -1.10 -14.70
CA ILE A 126 5.54 0.23 -14.48
C ILE A 126 4.62 1.03 -13.57
N PHE A 127 5.15 1.50 -12.44
CA PHE A 127 4.50 2.49 -11.56
C PHE A 127 4.91 3.90 -11.98
N GLU A 128 3.96 4.83 -12.04
CA GLU A 128 4.12 6.21 -12.51
C GLU A 128 4.11 7.26 -11.40
#